data_AF-A0A1M3CBG1-F1
#
_entry.id   AF-A0A1M3CBG1-F1
#
_cell.length_a   1.000
_cell.length_b   1.000
_cell.length_c   1.000
_cell.angle_alpha   90.00
_cell.angle_beta   90.00
_cell.angle_gamma   90.00
#
_symmetry.space_group_name_H-M   'P 1'
#
loop_
_entity.id
_entity.type
_entity.pdbx_description
1 polymer ?
#
loop_
_entity_poly.entity_id
_entity_poly.type
_entity_poly.pdbx_seq_one_letter_code
_entity_poly.pdbx_strand_id
1 'polypeptide(L)'
;MEILREEIINRLEIQLKAQKTDVNDRHNDRHIQNSKPESFQELEPSSRKELGEMPSQKPKRIAEPLKAYPLPLVLRACPQIADYSTGGRVESWRELMAAAVLVRSMLGVSPSAYQGACEVLGPENAAIAVACILERAEHINSPGGYLRDLTRKAARGEFGLGPMLMAALRANGGAGKRSA
;
A
#
# COMPACT_ATOMS: atom_id res chain seq x y z
N MET A 1 -8.22 -30.60 -33.17
CA MET A 1 -8.26 -29.62 -32.06
C MET A 1 -7.92 -30.23 -30.69
N GLU A 2 -7.55 -31.51 -30.60
CA GLU A 2 -7.24 -32.19 -29.33
C GLU A 2 -5.76 -32.10 -28.96
N ILE A 3 -4.87 -32.11 -29.95
CA ILE A 3 -3.41 -32.03 -29.76
C ILE A 3 -3.01 -30.74 -29.02
N LEU A 4 -3.65 -29.61 -29.34
CA LEU A 4 -3.38 -28.33 -28.69
C LEU A 4 -3.85 -28.29 -27.23
N ARG A 5 -4.93 -29.03 -26.90
CA ARG A 5 -5.46 -29.10 -25.53
C ARG A 5 -4.55 -29.95 -24.65
N GLU A 6 -4.09 -31.09 -25.17
CA GLU A 6 -3.11 -31.95 -24.50
C GLU A 6 -1.80 -31.19 -24.22
N GLU A 7 -1.32 -30.40 -25.17
CA GLU A 7 -0.07 -29.64 -25.01
C GLU A 7 -0.18 -28.52 -23.96
N ILE A 8 -1.34 -27.86 -23.88
CA ILE A 8 -1.62 -26.85 -22.84
C ILE A 8 -1.70 -27.50 -21.46
N ILE A 9 -2.40 -28.64 -21.33
CA ILE A 9 -2.51 -29.37 -20.05
C ILE A 9 -1.14 -29.82 -19.57
N ASN A 10 -0.33 -30.39 -20.48
CA ASN A 10 0.99 -30.90 -20.15
C ASN A 10 1.95 -29.77 -19.72
N ARG A 11 1.91 -28.61 -20.39
CA ARG A 11 2.68 -27.42 -19.97
C ARG A 11 2.25 -26.88 -18.60
N LEU A 12 0.95 -26.86 -18.32
CA LEU A 12 0.43 -26.39 -17.02
C LEU A 12 0.83 -27.35 -15.89
N GLU A 13 0.80 -28.67 -16.14
CA GLU A 13 1.18 -29.66 -15.15
C GLU A 13 2.68 -29.63 -14.84
N ILE A 14 3.54 -29.40 -15.84
CA ILE A 14 4.98 -29.18 -15.65
C ILE A 14 5.24 -27.94 -14.78
N GLN A 15 4.54 -26.84 -15.04
CA GLN A 15 4.68 -25.60 -14.25
C GLN A 15 4.20 -25.76 -12.80
N LEU A 16 3.16 -26.57 -12.58
CA LEU A 16 2.61 -26.83 -11.25
C LEU A 16 3.51 -27.78 -10.44
N LYS A 17 4.17 -28.75 -11.10
CA LYS A 17 5.19 -29.61 -10.48
C LYS A 17 6.48 -28.86 -10.16
N ALA A 18 6.91 -27.92 -11.00
CA ALA A 18 8.10 -27.09 -10.75
C ALA A 18 7.93 -26.10 -9.57
N GLN A 19 6.69 -25.76 -9.19
CA GLN A 19 6.40 -24.91 -8.03
C GLN A 19 6.28 -25.67 -6.70
N LYS A 20 6.39 -27.01 -6.71
CA LYS A 20 6.49 -27.85 -5.50
C LYS A 20 7.88 -28.44 -5.37
N THR A 21 8.89 -27.59 -5.22
CA THR A 21 10.16 -27.99 -4.60
C THR A 21 10.11 -27.58 -3.14
N ASP A 22 9.57 -28.49 -2.33
CA ASP A 22 9.90 -28.55 -0.91
C ASP A 22 11.42 -28.78 -0.81
N VAL A 23 12.14 -27.73 -0.45
CA VAL A 23 13.54 -27.81 -0.04
C VAL A 23 13.59 -27.23 1.36
N ASN A 24 13.33 -28.12 2.32
CA ASN A 24 13.88 -28.01 3.65
C ASN A 24 15.41 -28.25 3.56
N ASP A 25 16.21 -27.21 3.80
CA ASP A 25 17.53 -27.25 4.47
C ASP A 25 18.27 -25.92 4.24
N ARG A 26 18.57 -25.20 5.33
CA ARG A 26 19.93 -24.83 5.72
C ARG A 26 19.93 -23.94 6.96
N HIS A 27 20.40 -24.54 8.04
CA HIS A 27 20.94 -23.85 9.21
C HIS A 27 21.92 -22.77 8.77
N ASN A 28 21.77 -21.56 9.30
CA ASN A 28 22.90 -20.66 9.44
C ASN A 28 23.16 -20.47 10.93
N ASP A 29 23.83 -21.48 11.47
CA ASP A 29 24.53 -21.41 12.74
C ASP A 29 25.71 -20.44 12.54
N ARG A 30 25.57 -19.21 13.04
CA ARG A 30 26.72 -18.34 13.31
C ARG A 30 26.94 -18.31 14.80
N HIS A 31 27.59 -19.37 15.26
CA HIS A 31 28.41 -19.35 16.45
C HIS A 31 29.48 -18.27 16.30
N ILE A 32 29.33 -17.17 17.03
CA ILE A 32 30.47 -16.35 17.46
C ILE A 32 30.45 -16.34 18.98
N GLN A 33 31.32 -17.17 19.54
CA GLN A 33 31.74 -17.11 20.93
C GLN A 33 33.05 -16.32 21.04
N ASN A 34 33.00 -15.21 21.77
CA ASN A 34 34.02 -14.64 22.67
C ASN A 34 33.64 -13.18 22.95
N SER A 35 33.68 -12.63 24.16
CA SER A 35 33.91 -13.14 25.52
C SER A 35 33.32 -12.12 26.51
N LYS A 36 33.20 -12.53 27.77
CA LYS A 36 32.42 -11.95 28.87
C LYS A 36 32.93 -10.60 29.45
N PRO A 37 32.16 -9.94 30.36
CA PRO A 37 32.11 -8.50 30.64
C PRO A 37 33.02 -8.06 31.78
N GLU A 38 33.44 -6.79 31.79
CA GLU A 38 33.99 -6.12 32.97
C GLU A 38 33.38 -4.71 33.10
N SER A 39 32.77 -4.47 34.25
CA SER A 39 32.18 -3.20 34.65
C SER A 39 33.25 -2.22 35.09
N PHE A 40 33.16 -0.95 34.70
CA PHE A 40 33.51 0.14 35.62
C PHE A 40 32.54 1.31 35.42
N GLN A 41 31.85 1.59 36.52
CA GLN A 41 31.03 2.77 36.77
C GLN A 41 31.98 3.96 36.90
N GLU A 42 31.83 4.98 36.06
CA GLU A 42 32.41 6.29 36.34
C GLU A 42 31.26 7.31 36.36
N LEU A 43 31.01 7.77 37.58
CA LEU A 43 30.05 8.79 37.94
C LEU A 43 30.63 10.16 37.56
N GLU A 44 29.86 11.00 36.87
CA GLU A 44 30.00 12.45 37.05
C GLU A 44 28.67 13.05 37.53
N PRO A 45 28.67 13.71 38.71
CA PRO A 45 27.55 14.49 39.19
C PRO A 45 27.71 15.98 38.82
N SER A 46 26.57 16.65 38.60
CA SER A 46 26.31 18.11 38.54
C SER A 46 25.69 18.48 37.17
N SER A 47 24.51 19.10 37.03
CA SER A 47 23.86 20.08 37.89
C SER A 47 22.36 20.16 37.55
N ARG A 48 21.52 20.06 38.60
CA ARG A 48 20.34 20.89 38.89
C ARG A 48 19.39 21.32 37.74
N LYS A 49 18.19 20.73 37.83
CA LYS A 49 16.83 21.26 37.52
C LYS A 49 16.59 21.70 36.07
N GLU A 50 15.65 21.04 35.39
CA GLU A 50 14.30 21.57 35.18
C GLU A 50 13.29 20.42 35.05
N LEU A 51 12.11 20.65 35.60
CA LEU A 51 10.92 19.80 35.51
C LEU A 51 10.52 19.67 34.03
N GLY A 52 10.40 18.44 33.53
CA GLY A 52 9.99 18.19 32.14
C GLY A 52 9.32 16.84 32.03
N GLU A 53 8.00 16.86 32.17
CA GLU A 53 7.04 15.78 31.97
C GLU A 53 7.42 14.78 30.86
N MET A 54 7.42 13.49 31.19
CA MET A 54 7.24 12.40 30.21
C MET A 54 6.51 11.22 30.86
N PRO A 55 5.68 10.44 30.15
CA PRO A 55 5.05 10.69 28.86
C PRO A 55 3.52 10.64 28.99
N SER A 56 2.82 11.72 28.60
CA SER A 56 1.39 11.60 28.27
C SER A 56 1.23 10.50 27.23
N GLN A 57 0.57 9.42 27.65
CA GLN A 57 -0.03 8.46 26.74
C GLN A 57 -0.86 9.28 25.76
N LYS A 58 -0.35 9.49 24.54
CA LYS A 58 -1.15 10.07 23.47
C LYS A 58 -2.39 9.20 23.40
N PRO A 59 -3.61 9.76 23.51
CA PRO A 59 -4.80 8.94 23.40
C PRO A 59 -4.67 8.19 22.09
N LYS A 60 -4.75 6.86 22.16
CA LYS A 60 -4.94 5.98 21.01
C LYS A 60 -6.01 6.69 20.19
N ARG A 61 -5.60 7.36 19.11
CA ARG A 61 -6.56 7.93 18.17
C ARG A 61 -7.25 6.68 17.65
N ILE A 62 -8.45 6.44 18.17
CA ILE A 62 -9.36 5.45 17.64
C ILE A 62 -9.36 5.79 16.16
N ALA A 63 -8.86 4.88 15.33
CA ALA A 63 -8.82 5.09 13.90
C ALA A 63 -10.26 5.42 13.51
N GLU A 64 -10.52 6.68 13.18
CA GLU A 64 -11.84 7.07 12.73
C GLU A 64 -12.17 6.12 11.57
N PRO A 65 -13.33 5.44 11.59
CA PRO A 65 -13.69 4.55 10.50
C PRO A 65 -13.52 5.33 9.21
N LEU A 66 -12.72 4.80 8.29
CA LEU A 66 -12.35 5.46 7.05
C LEU A 66 -13.63 5.99 6.40
N LYS A 67 -13.81 7.31 6.49
CA LYS A 67 -15.03 8.03 6.10
C LYS A 67 -15.42 7.57 4.70
N ALA A 68 -16.65 7.10 4.51
CA ALA A 68 -17.14 6.73 3.19
C ALA A 68 -17.06 7.98 2.28
N TYR A 69 -16.18 7.95 1.27
CA TYR A 69 -16.08 9.02 0.29
C TYR A 69 -17.10 8.76 -0.81
N PRO A 70 -17.96 9.72 -1.18
CA PRO A 70 -18.91 9.48 -2.26
C PRO A 70 -18.16 9.23 -3.58
N LEU A 71 -18.56 8.20 -4.34
CA LEU A 71 -17.92 7.82 -5.60
C LEU A 71 -17.72 9.01 -6.57
N PRO A 72 -18.71 9.92 -6.77
CA PRO A 72 -18.50 11.10 -7.63
C PRO A 72 -17.34 12.01 -7.20
N LEU A 73 -17.10 12.13 -5.88
CA LEU A 73 -15.97 12.91 -5.37
C LEU A 73 -14.64 12.24 -5.71
N VAL A 74 -14.58 10.90 -5.61
CA VAL A 74 -13.41 10.11 -5.96
C VAL A 74 -13.10 10.23 -7.45
N LEU A 75 -14.10 10.11 -8.31
CA LEU A 75 -13.90 10.20 -9.76
C LEU A 75 -13.49 11.61 -10.21
N ARG A 76 -13.98 12.65 -9.53
CA ARG A 76 -13.49 14.02 -9.76
C ARG A 76 -12.05 14.20 -9.31
N ALA A 77 -11.65 13.52 -8.23
CA ALA A 77 -10.29 13.55 -7.72
C ALA A 77 -9.34 12.74 -8.62
N CYS A 78 -9.82 11.63 -9.18
CA CYS A 78 -9.04 10.66 -9.92
C CYS A 78 -9.70 10.32 -11.27
N PRO A 79 -9.68 11.24 -12.25
CA PRO A 79 -10.30 11.02 -13.55
C PRO A 79 -9.61 9.92 -14.39
N GLN A 80 -8.29 9.71 -14.25
CA GLN A 80 -7.54 8.77 -15.11
C GLN A 80 -7.99 7.31 -14.92
N ILE A 81 -8.59 6.98 -13.76
CA ILE A 81 -9.07 5.62 -13.50
C ILE A 81 -10.20 5.21 -14.44
N ALA A 82 -10.92 6.17 -15.04
CA ALA A 82 -12.04 5.92 -15.94
C ALA A 82 -11.60 5.22 -17.24
N ASP A 83 -10.37 5.49 -17.69
CA ASP A 83 -9.78 4.89 -18.90
C ASP A 83 -9.57 3.37 -18.76
N TYR A 84 -9.57 2.86 -17.53
CA TYR A 84 -9.39 1.45 -17.20
C TYR A 84 -10.71 0.72 -16.94
N SER A 85 -11.84 1.39 -17.08
CA SER A 85 -13.15 0.75 -17.06
C SER A 85 -13.53 0.24 -18.44
N THR A 86 -14.21 -0.90 -18.52
CA THR A 86 -14.71 -1.47 -19.78
C THR A 86 -15.66 -0.56 -20.54
N GLY A 87 -16.33 0.37 -19.85
CA GLY A 87 -17.23 1.36 -20.45
C GLY A 87 -16.62 2.73 -20.68
N GLY A 88 -15.31 2.91 -20.44
CA GLY A 88 -14.64 4.23 -20.45
C GLY A 88 -15.17 5.20 -19.38
N ARG A 89 -15.96 4.69 -18.43
CA ARG A 89 -16.54 5.42 -17.31
C ARG A 89 -16.72 4.49 -16.13
N VAL A 90 -16.70 5.03 -14.93
CA VAL A 90 -16.96 4.30 -13.69
C VAL A 90 -18.24 4.85 -13.09
N GLU A 91 -19.28 4.04 -13.02
CA GLU A 91 -20.60 4.40 -12.48
C GLU A 91 -20.89 3.70 -11.15
N SER A 92 -20.09 2.69 -10.79
CA SER A 92 -20.26 1.90 -9.57
C SER A 92 -18.94 1.62 -8.85
N TRP A 93 -18.99 1.36 -7.54
CA TRP A 93 -17.83 0.92 -6.76
C TRP A 93 -17.22 -0.36 -7.29
N ARG A 94 -18.05 -1.26 -7.82
CA ARG A 94 -17.60 -2.51 -8.45
C ARG A 94 -16.72 -2.24 -9.67
N GLU A 95 -17.11 -1.30 -10.52
CA GLU A 95 -16.29 -0.87 -11.66
C GLU A 95 -15.01 -0.19 -11.20
N LEU A 96 -15.06 0.66 -10.17
CA LEU A 96 -13.86 1.28 -9.60
C LEU A 96 -12.87 0.22 -9.10
N MET A 97 -13.35 -0.77 -8.34
CA MET A 97 -12.53 -1.87 -7.83
C MET A 97 -11.95 -2.71 -8.97
N ALA A 98 -12.73 -2.98 -10.02
CA ALA A 98 -12.25 -3.71 -11.19
C ALA A 98 -11.15 -2.93 -11.93
N ALA A 99 -11.35 -1.63 -12.16
CA ALA A 99 -10.36 -0.74 -12.76
C ALA A 99 -9.08 -0.67 -11.90
N ALA A 100 -9.21 -0.58 -10.57
CA ALA A 100 -8.07 -0.60 -9.65
C ALA A 100 -7.25 -1.90 -9.74
N VAL A 101 -7.88 -3.05 -10.01
CA VAL A 101 -7.17 -4.32 -10.21
C VAL A 101 -6.33 -4.33 -11.49
N LEU A 102 -6.78 -3.64 -12.54
CA LEU A 102 -5.99 -3.45 -13.76
C LEU A 102 -4.84 -2.47 -13.51
N VAL A 103 -5.15 -1.33 -12.90
CA VAL A 103 -4.19 -0.27 -12.62
C VAL A 103 -3.09 -0.72 -11.65
N ARG A 104 -3.39 -1.54 -10.63
CA ARG A 104 -2.33 -2.08 -9.75
C ARG A 104 -1.27 -2.84 -10.56
N SER A 105 -1.66 -3.56 -11.60
CA SER A 105 -0.74 -4.36 -12.41
C SER A 105 0.10 -3.45 -13.31
N MET A 106 -0.53 -2.42 -13.88
CA MET A 106 0.14 -1.40 -14.67
C MET A 106 1.18 -0.62 -13.84
N LEU A 107 0.84 -0.25 -12.60
CA LEU A 107 1.73 0.48 -11.68
C LEU A 107 2.81 -0.40 -11.01
N GLY A 108 2.89 -1.70 -11.32
CA GLY A 108 3.84 -2.62 -10.69
C GLY A 108 3.53 -2.90 -9.21
N VAL A 109 2.29 -2.72 -8.78
CA VAL A 109 1.82 -3.07 -7.43
C VAL A 109 1.51 -4.58 -7.39
N SER A 110 2.27 -5.31 -6.59
CA SER A 110 2.09 -6.76 -6.46
C SER A 110 0.73 -7.12 -5.85
N PRO A 111 0.15 -8.30 -6.19
CA PRO A 111 -1.10 -8.76 -5.60
C PRO A 111 -1.08 -8.74 -4.07
N SER A 112 0.04 -9.15 -3.45
CA SER A 112 0.23 -9.15 -1.99
C SER A 112 0.18 -7.74 -1.38
N ALA A 113 0.70 -6.72 -2.06
CA ALA A 113 0.63 -5.34 -1.57
C ALA A 113 -0.80 -4.81 -1.60
N TYR A 114 -1.52 -5.09 -2.68
CA TYR A 114 -2.92 -4.69 -2.82
C TYR A 114 -3.82 -5.43 -1.83
N GLN A 115 -3.62 -6.74 -1.65
CA GLN A 115 -4.36 -7.52 -0.67
C GLN A 115 -4.18 -6.97 0.75
N GLY A 116 -2.95 -6.70 1.18
CA GLY A 116 -2.71 -6.09 2.49
C GLY A 116 -3.38 -4.71 2.63
N ALA A 117 -3.44 -3.93 1.54
CA ALA A 117 -4.20 -2.69 1.53
C ALA A 117 -5.70 -2.92 1.72
N CYS A 118 -6.29 -3.92 1.04
CA CYS A 118 -7.69 -4.29 1.22
C CYS A 118 -8.00 -4.77 2.64
N GLU A 119 -7.10 -5.53 3.27
CA GLU A 119 -7.27 -6.04 4.64
C GLU A 119 -7.28 -4.92 5.68
N VAL A 120 -6.46 -3.88 5.49
CA VAL A 120 -6.35 -2.77 6.46
C VAL A 120 -7.33 -1.64 6.16
N LEU A 121 -7.48 -1.26 4.89
CA LEU A 121 -8.28 -0.10 4.48
C LEU A 121 -9.72 -0.48 4.13
N GLY A 122 -9.96 -1.73 3.77
CA GLY A 122 -11.16 -2.16 3.04
C GLY A 122 -10.98 -2.06 1.53
N PRO A 123 -11.75 -2.84 0.74
CA PRO A 123 -11.56 -2.96 -0.70
C PRO A 123 -11.85 -1.66 -1.47
N GLU A 124 -12.91 -0.93 -1.09
CA GLU A 124 -13.25 0.37 -1.71
C GLU A 124 -12.15 1.40 -1.48
N ASN A 125 -11.67 1.50 -0.24
CA ASN A 125 -10.62 2.43 0.15
C ASN A 125 -9.26 2.08 -0.47
N ALA A 126 -8.95 0.79 -0.62
CA ALA A 126 -7.77 0.35 -1.36
C ALA A 126 -7.87 0.75 -2.85
N ALA A 127 -9.05 0.63 -3.46
CA ALA A 127 -9.27 1.09 -4.82
C ALA A 127 -9.10 2.62 -4.95
N ILE A 128 -9.60 3.40 -3.98
CA ILE A 128 -9.35 4.87 -3.92
C ILE A 128 -7.85 5.17 -3.83
N ALA A 129 -7.11 4.44 -2.98
CA ALA A 129 -5.68 4.64 -2.84
C ALA A 129 -4.95 4.38 -4.17
N VAL A 130 -5.26 3.28 -4.85
CA VAL A 130 -4.68 2.97 -6.17
C VAL A 130 -5.03 4.03 -7.21
N ALA A 131 -6.29 4.49 -7.26
CA ALA A 131 -6.69 5.57 -8.14
C ALA A 131 -5.92 6.87 -7.85
N CYS A 132 -5.72 7.22 -6.57
CA CYS A 132 -4.93 8.40 -6.20
C CYS A 132 -3.43 8.26 -6.52
N ILE A 133 -2.89 7.04 -6.48
CA ILE A 133 -1.50 6.76 -6.89
C ILE A 133 -1.36 6.92 -8.41
N LEU A 134 -2.34 6.47 -9.19
CA LEU A 134 -2.37 6.63 -10.65
C LEU A 134 -2.23 8.10 -11.05
N GLU A 135 -3.03 8.99 -10.45
CA GLU A 135 -2.98 10.44 -10.70
C GLU A 135 -1.61 11.08 -10.43
N ARG A 136 -0.77 10.40 -9.66
CA ARG A 136 0.57 10.87 -9.27
C ARG A 136 1.67 9.91 -9.66
N ALA A 137 1.41 8.99 -10.59
CA ALA A 137 2.34 7.91 -10.93
C ALA A 137 3.71 8.45 -11.36
N GLU A 138 3.74 9.56 -12.09
CA GLU A 138 4.96 10.24 -12.54
C GLU A 138 5.85 10.76 -11.40
N HIS A 139 5.27 10.97 -10.21
CA HIS A 139 5.97 11.50 -9.04
C HIS A 139 6.27 10.40 -7.99
N ILE A 140 5.97 9.14 -8.30
CA ILE A 140 6.10 8.01 -7.38
C ILE A 140 7.02 6.95 -8.01
N ASN A 141 8.25 6.86 -7.50
CA ASN A 141 9.25 5.92 -8.02
C ASN A 141 8.85 4.44 -7.83
N SER A 142 8.14 4.12 -6.74
CA SER A 142 7.70 2.75 -6.45
C SER A 142 6.26 2.74 -5.93
N PRO A 143 5.26 2.62 -6.82
CA PRO A 143 3.86 2.59 -6.44
C PRO A 143 3.52 1.48 -5.44
N GLY A 144 4.09 0.28 -5.63
CA GLY A 144 3.89 -0.85 -4.73
C GLY A 144 4.53 -0.68 -3.35
N GLY A 145 5.72 -0.08 -3.27
CA GLY A 145 6.33 0.29 -1.99
C GLY A 145 5.53 1.37 -1.26
N TYR A 146 5.13 2.40 -2.01
CA TYR A 146 4.34 3.51 -1.48
C TYR A 146 2.99 3.02 -0.92
N LEU A 147 2.27 2.15 -1.64
CA LEU A 147 1.03 1.55 -1.13
C LEU A 147 1.24 0.79 0.19
N ARG A 148 2.32 0.00 0.30
CA ARG A 148 2.63 -0.72 1.55
C ARG A 148 2.89 0.24 2.72
N ASP A 149 3.55 1.37 2.47
CA ASP A 149 3.79 2.39 3.48
C ASP A 149 2.50 3.08 3.91
N LEU A 150 1.61 3.38 2.96
CA LEU A 150 0.27 3.91 3.26
C LEU A 150 -0.53 2.92 4.10
N THR A 151 -0.54 1.64 3.72
CA THR A 151 -1.19 0.55 4.47
C THR A 151 -0.63 0.45 5.89
N ARG A 152 0.69 0.50 6.07
CA ARG A 152 1.32 0.46 7.40
C ARG A 152 0.94 1.66 8.26
N LYS A 153 0.91 2.86 7.69
CA LYS A 153 0.45 4.06 8.39
C LYS A 153 -1.03 3.98 8.74
N ALA A 154 -1.86 3.43 7.86
CA ALA A 154 -3.28 3.25 8.09
C ALA A 154 -3.55 2.27 9.25
N ALA A 155 -2.80 1.16 9.29
CA ALA A 155 -2.87 0.19 10.39
C ALA A 155 -2.52 0.81 11.75
N ARG A 156 -1.71 1.88 11.77
CA ARG A 156 -1.38 2.65 12.99
C ARG A 156 -2.31 3.84 13.24
N GLY A 157 -3.30 4.09 12.38
CA GLY A 157 -4.18 5.27 12.47
C GLY A 157 -3.48 6.60 12.13
N GLU A 158 -2.33 6.55 11.47
CA GLU A 158 -1.52 7.72 11.07
C GLU A 158 -1.84 8.21 9.65
N PHE A 159 -2.65 7.46 8.91
CA PHE A 159 -3.05 7.78 7.55
C PHE A 159 -4.56 7.76 7.38
N GLY A 160 -5.06 8.75 6.64
CA GLY A 160 -6.42 8.77 6.13
C GLY A 160 -6.43 9.14 4.64
N LEU A 161 -7.40 8.63 3.91
CA LEU A 161 -7.55 8.90 2.47
C LEU A 161 -7.92 10.36 2.16
N GLY A 162 -8.54 11.07 3.10
CA GLY A 162 -9.04 12.44 2.88
C GLY A 162 -7.96 13.40 2.41
N PRO A 163 -6.84 13.57 3.13
CA PRO A 163 -5.71 14.39 2.67
C PRO A 163 -5.16 13.99 1.30
N MET A 164 -5.10 12.68 1.01
CA MET A 164 -4.65 12.15 -0.28
C MET A 164 -5.63 12.53 -1.41
N LEU A 165 -6.93 12.37 -1.18
CA LEU A 165 -7.99 12.70 -2.13
C LEU A 165 -8.06 14.21 -2.39
N MET A 166 -7.92 15.02 -1.34
CA MET A 166 -7.89 16.48 -1.45
C MET A 166 -6.66 16.97 -2.19
N ALA A 167 -5.51 16.29 -2.04
CA ALA A 167 -4.32 16.60 -2.82
C ALA A 167 -4.54 16.30 -4.31
N ALA A 168 -5.16 15.16 -4.64
CA ALA A 168 -5.51 14.83 -6.02
C ALA A 168 -6.50 15.83 -6.63
N LEU A 169 -7.54 16.22 -5.88
CA LEU A 169 -8.49 17.27 -6.32
C LEU A 169 -7.82 18.61 -6.63
N ARG A 170 -6.80 19.02 -5.86
CA ARG A 170 -6.07 20.27 -6.12
C ARG A 170 -5.19 20.16 -7.36
N ALA A 171 -4.54 19.02 -7.56
CA ALA A 171 -3.74 18.76 -8.76
C ALA A 171 -4.61 18.84 -10.02
N ASN A 172 -5.82 18.25 -9.97
CA ASN A 172 -6.71 18.16 -11.11
C ASN A 172 -7.60 19.40 -11.31
N GLY A 173 -7.96 20.12 -10.24
CA GLY A 173 -8.68 21.40 -10.32
C GLY A 173 -7.85 22.54 -10.93
N GLY A 174 -6.52 22.42 -10.94
CA GLY A 174 -5.62 23.34 -11.65
C GLY A 174 -5.56 23.10 -13.17
N ALA A 175 -5.86 21.89 -13.64
CA ALA A 175 -5.82 21.54 -15.06
C ALA A 175 -6.99 22.17 -15.85
N GLY A 176 -8.16 22.33 -15.23
CA GLY A 176 -9.33 22.98 -15.84
C GLY A 176 -9.23 24.50 -16.04
N LYS A 177 -8.14 25.14 -15.57
CA LYS A 177 -7.89 26.58 -15.75
C LYS A 177 -6.79 26.91 -16.76
N ARG A 178 -6.19 25.91 -17.44
CA ARG A 178 -5.07 26.11 -18.39
C ARG A 178 -5.48 26.03 -19.87
N SER A 179 -6.78 25.97 -20.15
CA SER A 179 -7.33 25.99 -21.51
C SER A 179 -8.28 27.17 -21.66
N ALA A 180 -7.72 28.37 -21.79
CA ALA A 180 -8.41 29.58 -22.25
C ALA A 180 -7.41 30.42 -23.05
#